data_AF-A0A0F3N187-F1
#
_entry.id   AF-A0A0F3N187-F1
#
_cell.length_a   1.000
_cell.length_b   1.000
_cell.length_c   1.000
_cell.angle_alpha   90.00
_cell.angle_beta   90.00
_cell.angle_gamma   90.00
#
_symmetry.space_group_name_H-M   'P 1'
#
loop_
_entity.id
_entity.type
_entity.pdbx_description
1 polymer ?
#
loop_
_entity_poly.entity_id
_entity_poly.type
_entity_poly.pdbx_seq_one_letter_code
_entity_poly.pdbx_strand_id
1 'polypeptide(L)' 'MCIKTLTLVEWQFTSISSEETFVTITNTGFIGDEVVKQIIFSTKRFILVLAGAKAFLEHNIILNLVIDRFTKKID' A
#
# COMPACT_ATOMS: atom_id res chain seq x y z
N MET A 1 -5.00 27.04 13.48
CA MET A 1 -3.99 26.57 12.50
C MET A 1 -3.95 25.04 12.61
N CYS A 2 -4.53 24.31 11.66
CA CYS A 2 -4.46 22.84 11.66
C CYS A 2 -3.08 22.43 11.20
N ILE A 3 -2.27 21.87 12.10
CA ILE A 3 -1.01 21.22 11.73
C ILE A 3 -1.41 19.93 10.98
N LYS A 4 -1.21 19.93 9.66
CA LYS A 4 -1.43 18.74 8.84
C LYS A 4 -0.23 17.82 9.10
N THR A 5 -0.38 16.85 9.99
CA THR A 5 0.70 15.89 10.28
C THR A 5 1.00 15.09 9.01
N LEU A 6 2.27 15.08 8.59
CA LEU A 6 2.74 14.32 7.45
C LEU A 6 2.84 12.84 7.85
N THR A 7 2.12 11.97 7.16
CA THR A 7 2.36 10.52 7.27
C THR A 7 3.62 10.17 6.48
N LEU A 8 4.53 9.42 7.08
CA LEU A 8 5.74 8.93 6.44
C LEU A 8 5.58 7.44 6.13
N VAL A 9 5.79 7.07 4.87
CA VAL A 9 5.77 5.68 4.41
C VAL A 9 7.17 5.28 3.98
N GLU A 10 7.78 4.37 4.71
CA GLU A 10 9.06 3.75 4.37
C GLU A 10 8.84 2.38 3.74
N TRP A 11 9.58 2.11 2.67
CA TRP A 11 9.62 0.82 2.00
C TRP A 11 11.03 0.27 2.11
N GLN A 12 11.18 -0.88 2.77
CA GLN A 12 12.44 -1.59 2.89
C GLN A 12 12.37 -2.88 2.08
N PHE A 13 13.33 -3.06 1.19
CA PHE A 13 13.49 -4.26 0.36
C PHE A 13 14.71 -5.05 0.87
N THR A 14 14.47 -6.26 1.37
CA THR A 14 15.52 -7.14 1.88
C THR A 14 15.63 -8.33 0.93
N SER A 15 16.78 -8.51 0.29
CA SER A 15 17.04 -9.69 -0.55
C SER A 15 17.02 -10.95 0.34
N ILE A 16 16.24 -11.95 -0.06
CA ILE A 16 16.26 -13.30 0.52
C ILE A 16 17.15 -14.20 -0.34
N SER A 17 17.01 -14.09 -1.66
CA SER A 17 17.80 -14.81 -2.66
C SER A 17 17.96 -13.95 -3.93
N SER A 18 18.53 -14.51 -5.00
CA SER A 18 18.61 -13.83 -6.30
C SER A 18 17.25 -13.58 -6.96
N GLU A 19 16.22 -14.32 -6.57
CA GLU A 19 14.88 -14.24 -7.18
C GLU A 19 13.79 -13.80 -6.19
N GLU A 20 14.11 -13.73 -4.89
CA GLU A 20 13.12 -13.44 -3.84
C GLU A 20 13.51 -12.21 -3.02
N THR A 21 12.52 -11.37 -2.72
CA THR A 21 12.67 -10.17 -1.90
C THR A 21 11.58 -10.14 -0.84
N PHE A 22 11.99 -9.88 0.41
CA PHE A 22 11.07 -9.54 1.48
C PHE A 22 10.85 -8.02 1.48
N VAL A 23 9.59 -7.59 1.51
CA VAL A 23 9.24 -6.16 1.54
C VAL A 23 8.58 -5.83 2.86
N THR A 24 9.18 -4.92 3.61
CA THR A 24 8.60 -4.32 4.82
C THR A 24 8.08 -2.93 4.47
N ILE A 25 6.83 -2.64 4.83
CA ILE A 25 6.25 -1.30 4.69
C ILE A 25 5.93 -0.77 6.09
N THR A 26 6.54 0.35 6.44
CA THR A 26 6.33 1.03 7.73
C THR A 26 5.63 2.35 7.47
N ASN A 27 4.39 2.50 7.96
CA ASN A 27 3.63 3.73 7.83
C ASN A 27 3.46 4.38 9.22
N THR A 28 3.94 5.60 9.38
CA THR A 28 3.99 6.32 10.66
C THR A 28 3.40 7.72 10.56
N GLY A 29 3.27 8.39 11.71
CA GLY A 29 2.74 9.76 11.77
C GLY A 29 1.21 9.85 11.83
N PHE A 30 0.51 8.75 12.12
CA PHE A 30 -0.93 8.78 12.37
C PHE A 30 -1.24 9.45 13.71
N ILE A 31 -2.16 10.41 13.72
CA ILE A 31 -2.60 11.17 14.90
C ILE A 31 -4.11 11.39 14.83
N GLY A 32 -4.76 11.49 15.98
CA GLY A 32 -6.17 11.85 16.12
C GLY A 32 -7.12 10.66 16.25
N ASP A 33 -8.40 10.96 16.41
CA ASP A 33 -9.42 9.98 16.83
C ASP A 33 -9.67 8.87 15.80
N GLU A 34 -9.37 9.14 14.52
CA GLU A 34 -9.57 8.20 13.41
C GLU A 34 -8.34 7.33 13.12
N VAL A 35 -7.31 7.35 13.98
CA VAL A 35 -6.03 6.65 13.74
C VAL A 35 -6.21 5.16 13.42
N VAL A 36 -7.06 4.46 14.16
CA VAL A 36 -7.30 3.01 13.95
C VAL A 36 -7.85 2.75 12.56
N LYS A 37 -8.82 3.58 12.14
CA LYS A 37 -9.44 3.49 10.82
C LYS A 37 -8.42 3.78 9.72
N GLN A 38 -7.60 4.82 9.90
CA GLN A 38 -6.52 5.18 8.96
C GLN A 38 -5.49 4.06 8.80
N ILE A 39 -5.08 3.42 9.89
CA ILE A 39 -4.16 2.28 9.88
C ILE A 39 -4.78 1.12 9.09
N ILE A 40 -6.01 0.71 9.42
CA ILE A 40 -6.70 -0.40 8.75
C ILE A 40 -6.85 -0.12 7.24
N PHE A 41 -7.26 1.09 6.86
CA PHE A 41 -7.37 1.44 5.44
C PHE A 41 -6.01 1.43 4.72
N SER A 42 -4.96 1.95 5.36
CA SER A 42 -3.62 2.00 4.77
C SER A 42 -3.07 0.59 4.54
N THR A 43 -3.14 -0.29 5.54
CA THR A 43 -2.70 -1.68 5.41
C THR A 43 -3.44 -2.39 4.29
N LYS A 44 -4.77 -2.26 4.22
CA LYS A 44 -5.57 -2.86 3.14
C LYS A 44 -5.24 -2.32 1.74
N ARG A 45 -4.72 -1.11 1.63
CA ARG A 45 -4.33 -0.50 0.34
C ARG A 45 -2.94 -0.97 -0.07
N PHE A 46 -1.98 -1.04 0.85
CA PHE A 46 -0.65 -1.57 0.55
C PHE A 46 -0.68 -3.03 0.12
N ILE A 47 -1.48 -3.87 0.80
CA ILE A 47 -1.67 -5.27 0.39
C ILE A 47 -2.17 -5.37 -1.06
N LEU A 48 -3.10 -4.49 -1.46
CA LEU A 48 -3.65 -4.50 -2.82
C LEU A 48 -2.59 -4.14 -3.88
N VAL A 49 -1.75 -3.13 -3.59
CA VAL A 49 -0.67 -2.71 -4.49
C VAL A 49 0.40 -3.80 -4.57
N LEU A 50 0.79 -4.39 -3.44
CA LEU A 50 1.77 -5.48 -3.41
C LEU A 50 1.28 -6.72 -4.16
N ALA A 51 -0.01 -7.06 -4.07
CA ALA A 51 -0.59 -8.16 -4.83
C ALA A 51 -0.51 -7.90 -6.35
N GLY A 52 -0.82 -6.67 -6.79
CA GLY A 52 -0.67 -6.27 -8.18
C GLY A 52 0.79 -6.30 -8.66
N ALA A 53 1.72 -5.79 -7.85
CA ALA A 53 3.15 -5.79 -8.15
C ALA A 53 3.70 -7.22 -8.27
N LYS A 54 3.32 -8.13 -7.36
CA LYS A 54 3.75 -9.53 -7.40
C LYS A 54 3.26 -10.22 -8.68
N ALA A 55 1.98 -10.07 -9.03
CA ALA A 55 1.43 -10.64 -10.27
C ALA A 55 2.12 -10.12 -11.53
N PHE A 56 2.49 -8.83 -11.55
CA PHE A 56 3.24 -8.25 -12.65
C PHE A 56 4.67 -8.79 -12.72
N LEU A 57 5.40 -8.81 -11.60
CA LEU A 57 6.81 -9.22 -11.57
C LEU A 57 7.00 -10.72 -11.84
N GLU A 58 6.08 -11.56 -11.37
CA GLU A 58 6.21 -13.03 -11.47
C GLU A 58 5.59 -13.59 -12.74
N HIS A 59 4.57 -12.92 -13.29
CA HIS A 59 3.75 -13.48 -14.37
C HIS A 59 3.48 -12.51 -15.53
N ASN A 60 3.98 -11.26 -15.45
CA ASN A 60 3.70 -10.22 -16.44
C ASN A 60 2.19 -9.95 -16.62
N ILE A 61 1.39 -10.07 -15.54
CA ILE A 61 -0.05 -9.84 -15.53
C ILE A 61 -0.38 -8.52 -14.85
N ILE A 62 -1.24 -7.71 -15.49
CA ILE A 62 -1.81 -6.48 -14.89
C ILE A 62 -3.22 -6.80 -14.37
N LEU A 63 -3.37 -6.86 -13.05
CA LEU A 63 -4.63 -7.23 -12.40
C LEU A 63 -5.65 -6.07 -12.26
N ASN A 64 -5.27 -4.82 -12.55
CA ASN A 64 -6.12 -3.62 -12.40
C ASN A 64 -6.78 -3.41 -11.02
N LEU A 65 -6.29 -4.06 -9.97
CA LEU A 65 -6.91 -4.12 -8.64
C LEU A 65 -7.27 -2.76 -8.03
N VAL A 66 -6.42 -1.74 -8.21
CA VAL A 66 -6.67 -0.40 -7.66
C VAL A 66 -7.84 0.26 -8.37
N ILE A 67 -7.90 0.17 -9.70
CA ILE A 67 -8.95 0.77 -10.53
C ILE A 67 -10.28 0.08 -10.25
N ASP A 68 -10.28 -1.26 -10.18
CA ASP A 68 -11.50 -2.05 -9.93
C ASP A 68 -12.07 -1.80 -8.53
N ARG A 69 -11.21 -1.49 -7.55
CA ARG A 69 -11.65 -1.13 -6.20
C ARG A 69 -12.16 0.31 -6.09
N PHE A 70 -11.61 1.22 -6.89
CA PHE A 70 -11.97 2.64 -6.92
C PHE A 70 -12.56 3.02 -8.27
N THR A 71 -13.64 2.33 -8.64
CA THR A 71 -14.35 2.63 -9.88
C THR A 71 -14.81 4.08 -9.86
N LYS A 72 -14.59 4.81 -10.95
CA LYS A 72 -15.31 6.06 -11.15
C LYS A 72 -16.79 5.67 -11.23
N LYS A 73 -17.63 6.25 -10.35
CA LYS A 73 -19.07 6.24 -10.60
C LYS A 73 -19.26 6.82 -12.01
N ILE A 74 -19.81 6.01 -12.90
CA ILE A 74 -20.36 6.50 -14.15
C ILE A 74 -21.68 7.13 -13.73
N ASP A 75 -21.69 8.45 -13.60
CA ASP A 75 -22.93 9.23 -13.56
C ASP A 75 -23.46 9.38 -15.00
#